data_AF-A0A9P6Z867-F1
#
_entry.id   AF-A0A9P6Z867-F1
#
_cell.length_a   1.000
_cell.length_b   1.000
_cell.length_c   1.000
_cell.angle_alpha   90.00
_cell.angle_beta   90.00
_cell.angle_gamma   90.00
#
_symmetry.space_group_name_H-M   'P 1'
#
loop_
_entity.id
_entity.type
_entity.pdbx_description
1 polymer ?
#
loop_
_entity_poly.entity_id
_entity_poly.type
_entity_poly.pdbx_seq_one_letter_code
_entity_poly.pdbx_strand_id
1 'polypeptide(L)'
;MPIDSNGLQGSANHSLSTEEVDSLLSTFSKERKRLICPNCNQQGHFRRHGSTKSDPPHLLFRCVSCGKCFQAASMRHIIHDSCQEQSQIQAPTDIEETRSFQENNNTHTPTTHSSQNDLQTLLDTIQRLTQELQQARAEINSLRSQTDKLQQQLLQQTQTADPFPSLNQQPPCRSPEAMTQMSNIESAPWHEPAKIQRIKDNLIATRNQRRLQRQEAAARFLQPPSDNQGFQSIYVRTKARVPIGQVRSRL
;
A
#
# COMPACT_ATOMS: atom_id res chain seq x y z
N MET A 1 17.49 8.37 20.80
CA MET A 1 17.94 8.04 19.42
C MET A 1 16.95 8.65 18.44
N PRO A 2 17.32 9.75 17.77
CA PRO A 2 16.47 10.38 16.77
C PRO A 2 16.54 9.58 15.47
N ILE A 3 15.39 9.45 14.80
CA ILE A 3 15.25 8.76 13.51
C ILE A 3 15.55 9.79 12.43
N ASP A 4 16.67 9.60 11.74
CA ASP A 4 17.06 10.41 10.59
C ASP A 4 16.03 10.28 9.48
N SER A 5 15.33 11.38 9.22
CA SER A 5 14.46 11.58 8.07
C SER A 5 15.21 12.43 7.06
N ASN A 6 16.05 11.81 6.23
CA ASN A 6 16.71 12.49 5.12
C ASN A 6 16.58 11.67 3.84
N GLY A 7 15.97 12.28 2.83
CA GLY A 7 15.82 11.70 1.49
C GLY A 7 14.59 12.14 0.70
N LEU A 8 14.13 13.39 0.84
CA LEU A 8 13.21 14.02 -0.11
C LEU A 8 14.01 15.08 -0.88
N GLN A 9 14.74 14.64 -1.90
CA GLN A 9 15.33 15.53 -2.89
C GLN A 9 14.52 15.45 -4.20
N GLY A 10 14.02 16.62 -4.59
CA GLY A 10 13.88 17.02 -5.99
C GLY A 10 12.70 16.44 -6.76
N SER A 11 11.53 17.09 -6.66
CA SER A 11 10.83 17.54 -7.87
C SER A 11 9.78 18.58 -7.49
N ALA A 12 9.60 19.59 -8.35
CA ALA A 12 8.84 20.81 -8.11
C ALA A 12 7.46 20.58 -7.47
N ASN A 13 7.19 21.29 -6.36
CA ASN A 13 5.88 21.34 -5.71
C ASN A 13 4.89 22.12 -6.59
N HIS A 14 4.35 21.48 -7.63
CA HIS A 14 3.23 22.03 -8.37
C HIS A 14 1.96 21.75 -7.55
N SER A 15 1.50 22.77 -6.83
CA SER A 15 0.18 22.74 -6.19
C SER A 15 -0.88 22.54 -7.27
N LEU A 16 -1.54 21.38 -7.27
CA LEU A 16 -2.65 21.10 -8.18
C LEU A 16 -3.83 22.01 -7.84
N SER A 17 -4.52 22.51 -8.85
CA SER A 17 -5.77 23.25 -8.66
C SER A 17 -6.88 22.31 -8.16
N THR A 18 -7.96 22.87 -7.62
CA THR A 18 -9.11 22.08 -7.13
C THR A 18 -9.72 21.21 -8.24
N GLU A 19 -9.83 21.74 -9.46
CA GLU A 19 -10.36 21.01 -10.62
C GLU A 19 -9.46 19.83 -11.02
N GLU A 20 -8.14 20.03 -10.97
CA GLU A 20 -7.16 18.98 -11.26
C GLU A 20 -7.22 17.87 -10.21
N VAL A 21 -7.44 18.23 -8.95
CA VAL A 21 -7.62 17.27 -7.85
C VAL A 21 -8.87 16.42 -8.04
N ASP A 22 -10.00 17.03 -8.42
CA ASP A 22 -11.24 16.30 -8.65
C ASP A 22 -11.16 15.40 -9.88
N SER A 23 -10.55 15.88 -10.96
CA SER A 23 -10.26 15.08 -12.15
C SER A 23 -9.35 13.88 -11.83
N LEU A 24 -8.30 14.10 -11.02
CA LEU A 24 -7.41 13.06 -10.55
C LEU A 24 -8.15 12.00 -9.73
N LEU A 25 -9.01 12.40 -8.79
CA LEU A 25 -9.77 11.48 -7.95
C LEU A 25 -10.80 10.66 -8.75
N SER A 26 -11.46 11.30 -9.72
CA SER A 26 -12.38 10.63 -10.64
C SER A 26 -11.67 9.57 -11.47
N THR A 27 -10.55 9.94 -12.10
CA THR A 27 -9.76 9.04 -12.94
C THR A 27 -9.12 7.93 -12.12
N PHE A 28 -8.55 8.26 -10.95
CA PHE A 28 -8.03 7.29 -10.01
C PHE A 28 -9.08 6.25 -9.62
N SER A 29 -10.30 6.66 -9.31
CA SER A 29 -11.35 5.73 -8.88
C SER A 29 -11.75 4.73 -9.99
N LYS A 30 -11.72 5.17 -11.25
CA LYS A 30 -12.01 4.33 -12.43
C LYS A 30 -10.87 3.35 -12.71
N GLU A 31 -9.64 3.86 -12.80
CA GLU A 31 -8.49 3.07 -13.23
C GLU A 31 -7.74 2.36 -12.10
N ARG A 32 -8.15 2.57 -10.83
CA ARG A 32 -7.46 2.07 -9.63
C ARG A 32 -7.02 0.62 -9.70
N LYS A 33 -7.86 -0.26 -10.22
CA LYS A 33 -7.61 -1.71 -10.30
C LYS A 33 -6.53 -2.07 -11.30
N ARG A 34 -6.24 -1.17 -12.24
CA ARG A 34 -5.31 -1.36 -13.34
C ARG A 34 -3.95 -0.71 -13.09
N LEU A 35 -3.90 0.28 -12.19
CA LEU A 35 -2.66 0.98 -11.84
C LEU A 35 -1.62 0.02 -11.27
N ILE A 36 -0.40 0.12 -11.77
CA ILE A 36 0.76 -0.66 -11.33
C ILE A 36 1.59 0.20 -10.38
N CYS A 37 2.00 -0.36 -9.24
CA CYS A 37 2.87 0.37 -8.33
C CYS A 37 4.31 0.39 -8.86
N PRO A 38 4.90 1.58 -9.13
CA PRO A 38 6.26 1.66 -9.69
C PRO A 38 7.35 1.16 -8.73
N ASN A 39 7.01 0.91 -7.46
CA ASN A 39 7.95 0.39 -6.49
C ASN A 39 7.95 -1.14 -6.34
N CYS A 40 6.81 -1.80 -6.54
CA CYS A 40 6.68 -3.24 -6.28
C CYS A 40 6.01 -4.00 -7.42
N ASN A 41 5.67 -3.32 -8.51
CA ASN A 41 5.02 -3.81 -9.71
C ASN A 41 3.70 -4.56 -9.46
N GLN A 42 3.10 -4.39 -8.27
CA GLN A 42 1.80 -4.96 -7.95
C GLN A 42 0.68 -4.09 -8.52
N GLN A 43 -0.25 -4.75 -9.21
CA GLN A 43 -1.38 -4.11 -9.88
C GLN A 43 -2.58 -3.96 -8.94
N GLY A 44 -3.29 -2.83 -8.98
CA GLY A 44 -4.59 -2.67 -8.33
C GLY A 44 -4.55 -2.42 -6.82
N HIS A 45 -3.36 -2.26 -6.24
CA HIS A 45 -3.15 -2.18 -4.79
C HIS A 45 -2.98 -0.76 -4.25
N PHE A 46 -3.55 0.28 -4.87
CA PHE A 46 -3.49 1.64 -4.30
C PHE A 46 -4.67 1.94 -3.36
N ARG A 47 -4.50 2.83 -2.38
CA ARG A 47 -5.54 3.38 -1.49
C ARG A 47 -5.28 4.88 -1.28
N ARG A 48 -6.33 5.69 -1.08
CA ARG A 48 -6.17 7.08 -0.63
C ARG A 48 -5.72 7.11 0.84
N HIS A 49 -4.67 7.86 1.15
CA HIS A 49 -4.06 7.97 2.48
C HIS A 49 -4.19 9.40 3.04
N GLY A 50 -5.40 9.97 2.92
CA GLY A 50 -5.70 11.32 3.41
C GLY A 50 -4.91 12.42 2.69
N SER A 51 -4.63 13.50 3.41
CA SER A 51 -3.81 14.64 2.95
C SER A 51 -2.66 14.91 3.91
N THR A 52 -1.58 15.50 3.40
CA THR A 52 -0.49 16.04 4.24
C THR A 52 -1.01 17.19 5.11
N LYS A 53 -0.30 17.46 6.22
CA LYS A 53 -0.51 18.65 7.05
C LYS A 53 0.15 19.92 6.48
N SER A 54 0.68 19.85 5.26
CA SER A 54 1.25 21.01 4.58
C SER A 54 0.17 22.01 4.21
N ASP A 55 0.55 23.28 4.10
CA ASP A 55 -0.29 24.33 3.52
C ASP A 55 0.29 24.68 2.14
N PRO A 56 -0.40 24.36 1.03
CA PRO A 56 -1.71 23.71 0.93
C PRO A 56 -1.66 22.17 1.14
N PRO A 57 -2.79 21.54 1.55
CA PRO A 57 -2.86 20.11 1.81
C PRO A 57 -2.75 19.30 0.51
N HIS A 58 -1.75 18.43 0.41
CA HIS A 58 -1.56 17.57 -0.75
C HIS A 58 -2.17 16.19 -0.52
N LEU A 59 -2.89 15.67 -1.51
CA LEU A 59 -3.44 14.31 -1.44
C LEU A 59 -2.33 13.27 -1.49
N LEU A 60 -2.48 12.22 -0.66
CA LEU A 60 -1.58 11.08 -0.62
C LEU A 60 -2.29 9.81 -1.04
N PHE A 61 -1.55 8.96 -1.75
CA PHE A 61 -1.99 7.64 -2.17
C PHE A 61 -0.98 6.60 -1.71
N ARG A 62 -1.43 5.52 -1.09
CA ARG A 62 -0.57 4.48 -0.52
C ARG A 62 -0.76 3.16 -1.26
N CYS A 63 0.35 2.53 -1.65
CA CYS A 63 0.33 1.15 -2.09
C CYS A 63 0.12 0.22 -0.88
N VAL A 64 -0.84 -0.70 -0.97
CA VAL A 64 -1.16 -1.67 0.07
C VAL A 64 -0.07 -2.75 0.16
N SER A 65 0.52 -3.13 -0.97
CA SER A 65 1.51 -4.21 -1.03
C SER A 65 2.86 -3.80 -0.43
N CYS A 66 3.42 -2.66 -0.84
CA CYS A 66 4.72 -2.19 -0.35
C CYS A 66 4.65 -1.06 0.67
N GLY A 67 3.46 -0.53 0.96
CA GLY A 67 3.27 0.53 1.94
C GLY A 67 3.73 1.93 1.51
N LYS A 68 4.38 2.08 0.34
CA LYS A 68 4.88 3.38 -0.15
C LYS A 68 3.75 4.36 -0.43
N CYS A 69 3.98 5.63 -0.07
CA CYS A 69 3.08 6.74 -0.31
C CYS A 69 3.55 7.57 -1.51
N PHE A 70 2.59 8.01 -2.33
CA PHE A 70 2.76 8.81 -3.53
C PHE A 70 1.94 10.08 -3.37
N GLN A 71 2.53 11.21 -3.74
CA GLN A 71 1.83 12.48 -3.76
C GLN A 71 0.89 12.57 -4.97
N ALA A 72 -0.06 13.50 -4.92
CA ALA A 72 -1.03 13.72 -5.99
C ALA A 72 -0.40 13.94 -7.38
N ALA A 73 0.66 14.74 -7.45
CA ALA A 73 1.39 14.98 -8.69
C ALA A 73 1.99 13.68 -9.25
N SER A 74 2.67 12.89 -8.42
CA SER A 74 3.22 11.59 -8.84
C SER A 74 2.12 10.61 -9.25
N MET A 75 0.98 10.60 -8.55
CA MET A 75 -0.15 9.75 -8.88
C MET A 75 -0.75 10.10 -10.24
N ARG A 76 -0.78 11.38 -10.62
CA ARG A 76 -1.24 11.82 -11.95
C ARG A 76 -0.39 11.21 -13.07
N HIS A 77 0.93 11.18 -12.91
CA HIS A 77 1.84 10.55 -13.86
C HIS A 77 1.60 9.04 -13.95
N ILE A 78 1.51 8.34 -12.80
CA ILE A 78 1.24 6.89 -12.77
C ILE A 78 -0.07 6.54 -13.49
N ILE A 79 -1.12 7.35 -13.32
CA ILE A 79 -2.40 7.16 -14.02
C ILE A 79 -2.25 7.42 -15.51
N HIS A 80 -1.56 8.50 -15.90
CA HIS A 80 -1.32 8.83 -17.30
C HIS A 80 -0.58 7.71 -18.04
N ASP A 81 0.51 7.21 -17.46
CA ASP A 81 1.31 6.11 -18.04
C ASP A 81 0.45 4.85 -18.20
N SER A 82 -0.36 4.52 -17.19
CA SER A 82 -1.27 3.36 -17.24
C SER A 82 -2.37 3.51 -18.32
N CYS A 83 -2.82 4.73 -18.60
CA CYS A 83 -3.80 5.00 -19.65
C CYS A 83 -3.17 5.02 -21.05
N GLN A 84 -1.92 5.47 -21.18
CA GLN A 84 -1.23 5.57 -22.46
C GLN A 84 -0.81 4.18 -23.01
N GLU A 85 -0.41 3.25 -22.12
CA GLU A 85 -0.15 1.85 -22.50
C GLU A 85 -1.38 1.13 -23.08
N GLN A 86 -2.62 1.59 -22.78
CA GLN A 86 -3.84 0.98 -23.34
C GLN A 86 -4.15 1.42 -24.77
N SER A 87 -3.74 2.62 -25.18
CA SER A 87 -3.98 3.11 -26.55
C SER A 87 -3.13 2.40 -27.61
N GLN A 88 -2.13 1.60 -27.21
CA GLN A 88 -1.29 0.81 -28.12
C GLN A 88 -1.73 -0.65 -28.28
N ILE A 89 -2.74 -1.13 -27.53
CA ILE A 89 -3.14 -2.56 -27.55
C ILE A 89 -4.41 -2.81 -28.39
N GLN A 90 -5.02 -1.77 -28.97
CA GLN A 90 -6.14 -1.91 -29.92
C GLN A 90 -5.86 -1.23 -31.27
N ALA A 91 -4.94 -1.79 -32.04
CA ALA A 91 -5.03 -1.74 -33.49
C ALA A 91 -4.54 -3.10 -34.02
N PRO A 92 -5.37 -3.88 -34.73
CA PRO A 92 -4.88 -5.02 -35.48
C PRO A 92 -3.95 -4.49 -36.58
N THR A 93 -2.81 -5.15 -36.71
CA THR A 93 -1.90 -5.04 -37.84
C THR A 93 -2.67 -5.14 -39.16
N ASP A 94 -2.65 -4.07 -39.94
CA ASP A 94 -2.55 -4.23 -41.38
C ASP A 94 -1.59 -3.21 -41.97
N ILE A 95 -0.70 -3.79 -42.75
CA ILE A 95 0.29 -3.21 -43.64
C ILE A 95 -0.46 -2.45 -44.73
N GLU A 96 -0.30 -1.13 -44.81
CA GLU A 96 -0.26 -0.50 -46.12
C GLU A 96 0.53 0.80 -46.15
N GLU A 97 1.33 0.81 -47.20
CA GLU A 97 2.28 1.77 -47.69
C GLU A 97 1.60 3.08 -48.13
N THR A 98 2.38 4.17 -48.12
CA THR A 98 2.12 5.41 -48.86
C THR A 98 1.09 6.39 -48.28
N ARG A 99 1.59 7.46 -47.65
CA ARG A 99 1.24 8.84 -48.07
C ARG A 99 2.25 9.86 -47.56
N SER A 100 2.98 10.39 -48.54
CA SER A 100 3.65 11.70 -48.59
C SER A 100 2.84 12.80 -47.89
N PHE A 101 3.51 13.76 -47.23
CA PHE A 101 3.40 15.20 -47.54
C PHE A 101 4.51 16.03 -46.84
N GLN A 102 5.15 16.84 -47.68
CA GLN A 102 5.75 18.17 -47.43
C GLN A 102 7.05 18.31 -46.64
N GLU A 103 8.14 18.15 -47.38
CA GLU A 103 9.06 19.23 -47.75
C GLU A 103 8.85 20.57 -46.99
N ASN A 104 9.80 20.89 -46.10
CA ASN A 104 10.28 22.25 -45.94
C ASN A 104 11.79 22.17 -45.66
N ASN A 105 12.55 22.70 -46.62
CA ASN A 105 13.99 22.83 -46.58
C ASN A 105 14.43 23.64 -45.34
N ASN A 106 15.36 23.08 -44.56
CA ASN A 106 16.51 23.86 -44.14
C ASN A 106 17.74 22.97 -43.93
N THR A 107 18.68 23.17 -44.84
CA THR A 107 20.09 22.83 -44.88
C THR A 107 20.74 22.57 -43.51
N HIS A 108 21.21 21.33 -43.30
CA HIS A 108 22.60 21.01 -42.94
C HIS A 108 22.79 19.49 -42.82
N THR A 109 23.39 18.86 -43.83
CA THR A 109 24.25 17.68 -43.63
C THR A 109 25.66 18.20 -43.35
N PRO A 110 26.41 17.65 -42.39
CA PRO A 110 26.86 16.26 -42.43
C PRO A 110 26.60 15.54 -41.10
N THR A 111 26.28 14.25 -41.05
CA THR A 111 27.31 13.21 -40.83
C THR A 111 26.62 11.84 -40.86
N THR A 112 26.78 11.09 -41.95
CA THR A 112 26.17 9.76 -42.17
C THR A 112 27.08 8.63 -41.70
N HIS A 113 27.62 8.72 -40.47
CA HIS A 113 28.43 7.64 -39.88
C HIS A 113 28.05 7.25 -38.44
N SER A 114 27.16 8.00 -37.76
CA SER A 114 26.73 7.68 -36.38
C SER A 114 25.58 6.66 -36.36
N SER A 115 24.61 6.80 -37.25
CA SER A 115 23.35 6.03 -37.23
C SER A 115 23.51 4.54 -37.51
N GLN A 116 24.54 4.14 -38.26
CA GLN A 116 24.82 2.73 -38.54
C GLN A 116 25.39 1.99 -37.31
N ASN A 117 26.18 2.68 -36.49
CA ASN A 117 26.70 2.12 -35.23
C ASN A 117 25.61 1.99 -34.18
N ASP A 118 24.67 2.94 -34.14
CA ASP A 118 23.53 2.90 -33.21
C ASP A 118 22.58 1.74 -33.51
N LEU A 119 22.33 1.45 -34.80
CA LEU A 119 21.50 0.33 -35.23
C LEU A 119 22.16 -1.02 -34.91
N GLN A 120 23.48 -1.14 -35.12
CA GLN A 120 24.22 -2.35 -34.75
C GLN A 120 24.21 -2.58 -33.24
N THR A 121 24.42 -1.52 -32.45
CA THR A 121 24.36 -1.57 -30.97
C THR A 121 22.98 -2.01 -30.47
N LEU A 122 21.91 -1.56 -31.14
CA LEU A 122 20.54 -1.99 -30.83
C LEU A 122 20.34 -3.47 -31.11
N LEU A 123 20.79 -3.97 -32.28
CA LEU A 123 20.70 -5.39 -32.63
C LEU A 123 21.46 -6.28 -31.63
N ASP A 124 22.67 -5.89 -31.25
CA ASP A 124 23.47 -6.62 -30.27
C ASP A 124 22.78 -6.65 -28.89
N THR A 125 22.15 -5.53 -28.51
CA THR A 125 21.39 -5.44 -27.25
C THR A 125 20.14 -6.32 -27.28
N ILE A 126 19.39 -6.33 -28.39
CA ILE A 126 18.23 -7.21 -28.58
C ILE A 126 18.65 -8.68 -28.50
N GLN A 127 19.77 -9.03 -29.14
CA GLN A 127 20.29 -10.39 -29.11
C GLN A 127 20.66 -10.83 -27.68
N ARG A 128 21.37 -9.96 -26.94
CA ARG A 128 21.72 -10.20 -25.54
C ARG A 128 20.48 -10.38 -24.67
N LEU A 129 19.50 -9.48 -24.77
CA LEU A 129 18.26 -9.57 -23.99
C LEU A 129 17.45 -10.83 -24.33
N THR A 130 17.46 -11.25 -25.60
CA THR A 130 16.80 -12.48 -26.04
C THR A 130 17.44 -13.70 -25.40
N GLN A 131 18.79 -13.73 -25.33
CA GLN A 131 19.53 -14.80 -24.67
C GLN A 131 19.26 -14.83 -23.15
N GLU A 132 19.28 -13.67 -22.50
CA GLU A 132 18.97 -13.54 -21.07
C GLU A 132 17.54 -13.99 -20.76
N LEU A 133 16.56 -13.63 -21.60
CA LEU A 133 15.18 -14.10 -21.45
C LEU A 133 15.06 -15.61 -21.61
N GLN A 134 15.78 -16.20 -22.55
CA GLN A 134 15.78 -17.65 -22.76
C GLN A 134 16.41 -18.38 -21.56
N GLN A 135 17.51 -17.85 -21.02
CA GLN A 135 18.16 -18.37 -19.81
C GLN A 135 17.23 -18.27 -18.59
N ALA A 136 16.60 -17.12 -18.36
CA ALA A 136 15.66 -16.94 -17.26
C ALA A 136 14.47 -17.90 -17.35
N ARG A 137 13.94 -18.14 -18.56
CA ARG A 137 12.88 -19.13 -18.78
C ARG A 137 13.34 -20.56 -18.45
N ALA A 138 14.56 -20.93 -18.81
CA ALA A 138 15.12 -22.24 -18.47
C ALA A 138 15.29 -22.41 -16.96
N GLU A 139 15.76 -21.37 -16.26
CA GLU A 139 15.91 -21.38 -14.80
C GLU A 139 14.55 -21.50 -14.09
N ILE A 140 13.55 -20.74 -14.52
CA ILE A 140 12.17 -20.83 -13.98
C ILE A 140 11.62 -22.26 -14.15
N ASN A 141 11.83 -22.89 -15.32
CA ASN A 141 11.37 -24.25 -15.56
C ASN A 141 12.10 -25.28 -14.66
N SER A 142 13.40 -25.09 -14.42
CA SER A 142 14.17 -25.91 -13.48
C SER A 142 13.65 -25.77 -12.05
N LEU A 143 13.42 -24.55 -11.58
CA LEU A 143 12.89 -24.26 -10.24
C LEU A 143 11.47 -24.80 -10.05
N ARG A 144 10.61 -24.70 -11.07
CA ARG A 144 9.28 -25.32 -11.06
C ARG A 144 9.39 -26.83 -10.90
N SER A 145 10.26 -27.48 -11.68
CA SER A 145 10.50 -28.92 -11.58
C SER A 145 11.00 -29.35 -10.20
N GLN A 146 11.85 -28.53 -9.55
CA GLN A 146 12.29 -28.80 -8.17
C GLN A 146 11.15 -28.63 -7.16
N THR A 147 10.32 -27.60 -7.32
CA THR A 147 9.16 -27.35 -6.47
C THR A 147 8.16 -28.50 -6.58
N ASP A 148 7.88 -28.97 -7.80
CA ASP A 148 6.99 -30.12 -8.05
C ASP A 148 7.51 -31.40 -7.39
N LYS A 149 8.83 -31.65 -7.46
CA LYS A 149 9.48 -32.78 -6.78
C LYS A 149 9.32 -32.69 -5.26
N LEU A 150 9.58 -31.52 -4.67
CA LEU A 150 9.43 -31.30 -3.22
C LEU A 150 7.98 -31.45 -2.78
N GLN A 151 7.03 -30.91 -3.56
CA GLN A 151 5.61 -31.07 -3.29
C GLN A 151 5.18 -32.54 -3.37
N GLN A 152 5.66 -33.28 -4.36
CA GLN A 152 5.37 -34.71 -4.49
C GLN A 152 6.01 -35.54 -3.36
N GLN A 153 7.20 -35.17 -2.89
CA GLN A 153 7.85 -35.77 -1.72
C GLN A 153 7.05 -35.50 -0.44
N LEU A 154 6.51 -34.28 -0.27
CA LEU A 154 5.66 -33.92 0.86
C LEU A 154 4.35 -34.72 0.86
N LEU A 155 3.73 -34.87 -0.32
CA LEU A 155 2.52 -35.68 -0.52
C LEU A 155 2.75 -37.17 -0.28
N GLN A 156 3.94 -37.70 -0.58
CA GLN A 156 4.31 -39.07 -0.23
C GLN A 156 4.50 -39.23 1.28
N GLN A 157 5.11 -38.26 1.97
CA GLN A 157 5.19 -38.26 3.44
C GLN A 157 3.83 -38.15 4.12
N THR A 158 2.88 -37.42 3.53
CA THR A 158 1.51 -37.32 4.10
C THR A 158 0.66 -38.56 3.83
N GLN A 159 1.08 -39.48 2.96
CA GLN A 159 0.41 -40.76 2.74
C GLN A 159 1.00 -41.91 3.58
N THR A 160 2.18 -41.73 4.17
CA THR A 160 2.75 -42.66 5.18
C THR A 160 2.42 -42.27 6.63
N ALA A 161 1.81 -41.10 6.84
CA ALA A 161 1.10 -40.75 8.08
C ALA A 161 -0.41 -40.85 7.80
N ASP A 162 -1.14 -41.50 8.72
CA ASP A 162 -2.54 -41.93 8.55
C ASP A 162 -3.48 -40.95 7.82
N PRO A 163 -4.44 -41.45 7.01
CA PRO A 163 -5.39 -40.59 6.32
C PRO A 163 -6.25 -39.85 7.34
N PHE A 164 -6.24 -38.52 7.27
CA PHE A 164 -7.21 -37.65 7.93
C PHE A 164 -8.64 -38.18 7.69
N PRO A 165 -9.44 -38.46 8.73
CA PRO A 165 -10.80 -38.90 8.51
C PRO A 165 -11.64 -37.73 8.00
N SER A 166 -12.30 -37.96 6.88
CA SER A 166 -13.32 -37.10 6.29
C SER A 166 -14.41 -36.78 7.34
N LEU A 167 -14.84 -35.52 7.33
CA LEU A 167 -15.61 -34.80 8.35
C LEU A 167 -17.07 -35.27 8.54
N ASN A 168 -17.40 -36.55 8.30
CA ASN A 168 -18.81 -36.91 8.15
C ASN A 168 -19.29 -38.27 8.68
N GLN A 169 -18.55 -38.99 9.53
CA GLN A 169 -19.11 -40.19 10.16
C GLN A 169 -18.77 -40.25 11.66
N GLN A 170 -19.81 -40.46 12.47
CA GLN A 170 -19.74 -40.61 13.92
C GLN A 170 -18.67 -41.63 14.34
N PRO A 171 -17.98 -41.42 15.48
CA PRO A 171 -16.87 -42.29 15.87
C PRO A 171 -17.38 -43.64 16.38
N PRO A 172 -16.82 -44.78 15.91
CA PRO A 172 -16.88 -46.03 16.63
C PRO A 172 -16.13 -45.89 17.96
N CYS A 173 -16.67 -46.53 19.01
CA CYS A 173 -16.23 -46.40 20.39
C CYS A 173 -14.71 -46.51 20.58
N ARG A 174 -14.18 -45.59 21.41
CA ARG A 174 -12.79 -45.48 21.87
C ARG A 174 -12.22 -46.82 22.35
N SER A 175 -10.99 -47.12 21.94
CA SER A 175 -10.10 -47.96 22.76
C SER A 175 -9.53 -47.12 23.94
N PRO A 176 -9.30 -47.70 25.13
CA PRO A 176 -8.88 -46.96 26.33
C PRO A 176 -7.46 -46.38 26.28
N GLU A 177 -6.64 -46.77 25.31
CA GLU A 177 -5.20 -46.51 25.31
C GLU A 177 -4.82 -45.09 24.81
N ALA A 178 -5.74 -44.38 24.14
CA ALA A 178 -5.51 -43.02 23.65
C ALA A 178 -5.72 -41.92 24.72
N MET A 179 -6.23 -42.24 25.91
CA MET A 179 -6.47 -41.23 26.95
C MET A 179 -5.19 -40.74 27.64
N THR A 180 -4.10 -41.50 27.60
CA THR A 180 -2.88 -41.14 28.36
C THR A 180 -2.01 -40.09 27.67
N GLN A 181 -2.15 -39.91 26.35
CA GLN A 181 -1.38 -38.91 25.58
C GLN A 181 -2.09 -37.56 25.40
N MET A 182 -3.38 -37.44 25.73
CA MET A 182 -4.12 -36.16 25.65
C MET A 182 -3.90 -35.23 26.86
N SER A 183 -3.29 -35.71 27.94
CA SER A 183 -2.99 -34.93 29.15
C SER A 183 -2.05 -33.73 28.92
N ASN A 184 -1.35 -33.68 27.77
CA ASN A 184 -0.49 -32.57 27.43
C ASN A 184 -1.23 -31.41 26.70
N ILE A 185 -2.39 -31.68 26.08
CA ILE A 185 -3.16 -30.66 25.33
C ILE A 185 -3.96 -29.76 26.29
N GLU A 186 -4.37 -30.28 27.46
CA GLU A 186 -5.01 -29.49 28.53
C GLU A 186 -4.08 -28.45 29.17
N SER A 187 -2.78 -28.53 28.92
CA SER A 187 -1.79 -27.59 29.46
C SER A 187 -1.62 -26.32 28.62
N ALA A 188 -2.26 -26.23 27.45
CA ALA A 188 -2.10 -25.04 26.61
C ALA A 188 -2.79 -23.82 27.27
N PRO A 189 -2.15 -22.64 27.26
CA PRO A 189 -2.58 -21.49 28.07
C PRO A 189 -3.94 -20.89 27.66
N TRP A 190 -4.53 -21.35 26.56
CA TRP A 190 -5.86 -21.01 26.05
C TRP A 190 -6.96 -22.01 26.42
N HIS A 191 -6.64 -23.10 27.12
CA HIS A 191 -7.65 -24.04 27.65
C HIS A 191 -8.06 -23.74 29.10
N GLU A 192 -7.48 -22.72 29.74
CA GLU A 192 -7.83 -22.30 31.10
C GLU A 192 -8.85 -21.14 31.07
N PRO A 193 -10.16 -21.41 31.26
CA PRO A 193 -11.20 -20.38 31.14
C PRO A 193 -11.02 -19.25 32.17
N ALA A 194 -10.51 -19.56 33.37
CA ALA A 194 -10.23 -18.58 34.41
C ALA A 194 -9.14 -17.58 33.98
N LYS A 195 -8.07 -18.05 33.33
CA LYS A 195 -6.98 -17.19 32.84
C LYS A 195 -7.47 -16.28 31.70
N ILE A 196 -8.28 -16.82 30.79
CA ILE A 196 -8.90 -16.02 29.72
C ILE A 196 -9.81 -14.94 30.32
N GLN A 197 -10.59 -15.28 31.33
CA GLN A 197 -11.47 -14.31 31.99
C GLN A 197 -10.68 -13.19 32.65
N ARG A 198 -9.59 -13.51 33.37
CA ARG A 198 -8.68 -12.50 33.94
C ARG A 198 -8.11 -11.56 32.89
N ILE A 199 -7.75 -12.07 31.71
CA ILE A 199 -7.24 -11.24 30.60
C ILE A 199 -8.34 -10.28 30.11
N LYS A 200 -9.57 -10.76 29.91
CA LYS A 200 -10.71 -9.92 29.51
C LYS A 200 -10.98 -8.81 30.54
N ASP A 201 -11.02 -9.17 31.81
CA ASP A 201 -11.28 -8.22 32.90
C ASP A 201 -10.18 -7.16 32.98
N ASN A 202 -8.90 -7.55 32.82
CA ASN A 202 -7.78 -6.61 32.79
C ASN A 202 -7.83 -5.64 31.60
N LEU A 203 -8.22 -6.13 30.41
CA LEU A 203 -8.41 -5.29 29.22
C LEU A 203 -9.53 -4.27 29.42
N ILE A 204 -10.65 -4.68 30.02
CA ILE A 204 -11.77 -3.79 30.35
C ILE A 204 -11.34 -2.75 31.40
N ALA A 205 -10.67 -3.19 32.47
CA ALA A 205 -10.18 -2.30 33.52
C ALA A 205 -9.22 -1.24 32.96
N THR A 206 -8.27 -1.64 32.13
CA THR A 206 -7.29 -0.73 31.51
C THR A 206 -7.94 0.25 30.54
N ARG A 207 -8.97 -0.19 29.80
CA ARG A 207 -9.77 0.70 28.94
C ARG A 207 -10.52 1.75 29.78
N ASN A 208 -11.13 1.34 30.88
CA ASN A 208 -11.87 2.23 31.77
C ASN A 208 -10.94 3.23 32.47
N GLN A 209 -9.78 2.78 32.95
CA GLN A 209 -8.77 3.65 33.56
C GLN A 209 -8.29 4.74 32.59
N ARG A 210 -8.00 4.38 31.34
CA ARG A 210 -7.60 5.36 30.30
C ARG A 210 -8.73 6.35 30.00
N ARG A 211 -9.99 5.91 30.00
CA ARG A 211 -11.13 6.81 29.82
C ARG A 211 -11.24 7.79 30.99
N LEU A 212 -11.12 7.32 32.23
CA LEU A 212 -11.17 8.17 33.42
C LEU A 212 -10.02 9.19 33.43
N GLN A 213 -8.79 8.76 33.16
CA GLN A 213 -7.63 9.67 33.05
C GLN A 213 -7.83 10.75 31.99
N ARG A 214 -8.42 10.41 30.83
CA ARG A 214 -8.75 11.41 29.80
C ARG A 214 -9.83 12.38 30.27
N GLN A 215 -10.83 11.90 31.00
CA GLN A 215 -11.87 12.75 31.57
C GLN A 215 -11.31 13.68 32.64
N GLU A 216 -10.47 13.19 33.55
CA GLU A 216 -9.80 14.00 34.57
C GLU A 216 -8.86 15.03 33.95
N ALA A 217 -8.06 14.63 32.95
CA ALA A 217 -7.19 15.56 32.23
C ALA A 217 -8.01 16.66 31.53
N ALA A 218 -9.10 16.30 30.85
CA ALA A 218 -10.00 17.27 30.22
C ALA A 218 -10.70 18.17 31.26
N ALA A 219 -11.09 17.64 32.41
CA ALA A 219 -11.69 18.41 33.49
C ALA A 219 -10.70 19.41 34.08
N ARG A 220 -9.43 19.04 34.25
CA ARG A 220 -8.36 19.96 34.68
C ARG A 220 -8.14 21.11 33.70
N PHE A 221 -8.27 20.88 32.38
CA PHE A 221 -8.22 21.96 31.39
C PHE A 221 -9.39 22.96 31.51
N LEU A 222 -10.51 22.53 32.07
CA LEU A 222 -11.70 23.36 32.28
C LEU A 222 -11.82 23.87 33.72
N GLN A 223 -10.96 23.39 34.64
CA GLN A 223 -10.93 23.93 35.98
C GLN A 223 -10.34 25.34 35.95
N PRO A 224 -11.02 26.32 36.56
CA PRO A 224 -10.44 27.63 36.74
C PRO A 224 -9.16 27.48 37.60
N PRO A 225 -8.13 28.32 37.37
CA PRO A 225 -7.02 28.45 38.30
C PRO A 225 -7.53 28.76 39.70
N SER A 226 -6.79 28.35 40.74
CA SER A 226 -7.18 28.68 42.13
C SER A 226 -7.37 30.19 42.31
N ASP A 227 -8.34 30.59 43.12
CA ASP A 227 -8.73 31.99 43.39
C ASP A 227 -7.58 32.91 43.85
N ASN A 228 -6.43 32.35 44.20
CA ASN A 228 -5.27 33.07 44.71
C ASN A 228 -4.51 33.92 43.67
N GLN A 229 -4.97 34.01 42.42
CA GLN A 229 -4.29 34.77 41.36
C GLN A 229 -5.14 35.83 40.63
N GLY A 230 -6.38 36.10 41.08
CA GLY A 230 -7.13 37.29 40.63
C GLY A 230 -7.52 37.33 39.14
N PHE A 231 -7.59 36.19 38.45
CA PHE A 231 -8.00 36.14 37.05
C PHE A 231 -9.52 35.90 36.89
N GLN A 232 -10.20 36.74 36.11
CA GLN A 232 -11.62 36.60 35.76
C GLN A 232 -11.77 35.80 34.45
N SER A 233 -12.44 34.64 34.51
CA SER A 233 -12.62 33.76 33.35
C SER A 233 -13.96 33.99 32.67
N ILE A 234 -13.97 34.22 31.35
CA ILE A 234 -15.20 34.25 30.54
C ILE A 234 -15.31 32.96 29.72
N TYR A 235 -16.39 32.21 29.93
CA TYR A 235 -16.71 31.03 29.14
C TYR A 235 -17.44 31.42 27.86
N VAL A 236 -16.75 31.37 26.71
CA VAL A 236 -17.35 31.65 25.41
C VAL A 236 -17.77 30.34 24.73
N ARG A 237 -19.03 30.25 24.28
CA ARG A 237 -19.58 29.07 23.58
C ARG A 237 -19.03 28.98 22.15
N THR A 238 -18.01 28.16 21.92
CA THR A 238 -17.22 28.05 20.66
C THR A 238 -17.89 27.26 19.52
N LYS A 239 -19.22 27.32 19.37
CA LYS A 239 -19.86 26.71 18.19
C LYS A 239 -19.49 27.41 16.86
N ALA A 240 -18.87 28.58 16.92
CA ALA A 240 -18.18 29.22 15.81
C ALA A 240 -16.79 29.66 16.27
N ARG A 241 -15.76 29.48 15.42
CA ARG A 241 -14.40 29.98 15.67
C ARG A 241 -14.44 31.50 15.60
N VAL A 242 -14.27 32.18 16.74
CA VAL A 242 -14.18 33.64 16.80
C VAL A 242 -12.70 34.03 16.71
N PRO A 243 -12.30 34.92 15.78
CA PRO A 243 -10.93 35.43 15.72
C PRO A 243 -10.55 36.11 17.04
N ILE A 244 -9.34 35.90 17.53
CA ILE A 244 -8.92 36.37 18.85
C ILE A 244 -9.02 37.90 19.03
N GLY A 245 -8.89 38.65 17.93
CA GLY A 245 -9.08 40.11 17.92
C GLY A 245 -10.53 40.57 18.12
N GLN A 246 -11.52 39.69 17.91
CA GLN A 246 -12.95 40.00 18.08
C GLN A 246 -13.51 39.55 19.44
N VAL A 247 -12.69 38.91 20.29
CA VAL A 247 -13.13 38.49 21.62
C VAL A 247 -13.31 39.70 22.54
N ARG A 248 -12.45 40.72 22.41
CA ARG A 248 -12.49 41.94 23.23
C ARG A 248 -13.68 42.86 22.94
N SER A 249 -14.27 42.78 21.75
CA SER A 249 -15.41 43.63 21.37
C SER A 249 -16.77 43.04 21.74
N ARG A 250 -16.80 41.84 22.33
CA ARG A 250 -18.03 41.14 22.73
C ARG A 250 -18.16 40.99 24.26
N LEU A 251 -17.25 41.60 25.01
CA LEU A 251 -17.32 41.76 26.47
C LEU A 251 -17.83 43.17 26.77
#